data_AF-A0A928EEC7-F1
#
_entry.id   AF-A0A928EEC7-F1
#
_cell.length_a   1.000
_cell.length_b   1.000
_cell.length_c   1.000
_cell.angle_alpha   90.00
_cell.angle_beta   90.00
_cell.angle_gamma   90.00
#
_symmetry.space_group_name_H-M   'P 1'
#
loop_
_entity.id
_entity.type
_entity.pdbx_description
1 polymer ?
#
loop_
_entity_poly.entity_id
_entity_poly.type
_entity_poly.pdbx_seq_one_letter_code
_entity_poly.pdbx_strand_id
1 'polypeptide(L)'
;MSRERIALVIFAACIVLMLTGIGVYLVAGHSWNYAATNIDDATGEMDDYKVILFEGTAIPQSSQVDDKGNRKARTVSLAAAICSYREKGADVFVLDSADFAGYDHPQVFERDGYRIGVVSIDGEDTAKHIQSSFDKLGTRQVNATIAIASDADLMKKTEGVDIIIDRSSSGAVSGGPSAHDAYRVKMPEVGTVAAIVISPSEVVSARTVRSL
;
A
#
# COMPACT_ATOMS: atom_id res chain seq x y z
N MET A 1 -12.72 -27.12 50.31
CA MET A 1 -12.12 -27.13 48.96
C MET A 1 -10.63 -27.38 49.09
N SER A 2 -10.08 -28.40 48.44
CA SER A 2 -8.63 -28.67 48.49
C SER A 2 -7.85 -27.64 47.66
N ARG A 3 -6.61 -27.35 48.07
CA ARG A 3 -5.71 -26.38 47.40
C ARG A 3 -5.55 -26.65 45.90
N GLU A 4 -5.57 -27.92 45.50
CA GLU A 4 -5.50 -28.36 44.11
C GLU A 4 -6.71 -27.92 43.28
N ARG A 5 -7.93 -27.94 43.85
CA ARG A 5 -9.14 -27.49 43.17
C ARG A 5 -9.15 -25.98 42.95
N ILE A 6 -8.56 -25.23 43.88
CA ILE A 6 -8.42 -23.77 43.77
C ILE A 6 -7.41 -23.44 42.65
N ALA A 7 -6.27 -24.13 42.61
CA ALA A 7 -5.27 -23.97 41.56
C ALA A 7 -5.84 -24.29 40.16
N LEU A 8 -6.62 -25.37 40.05
CA LEU A 8 -7.26 -25.77 38.80
C LEU A 8 -8.24 -24.70 38.28
N VAL A 9 -9.04 -24.12 39.17
CA VAL A 9 -10.01 -23.07 38.82
C VAL A 9 -9.28 -21.79 38.38
N ILE A 10 -8.21 -21.40 39.06
CA ILE A 10 -7.40 -20.23 38.68
C ILE A 10 -6.73 -20.46 37.32
N PHE A 11 -6.16 -21.64 37.09
CA PHE A 11 -5.52 -21.96 35.81
C PHE A 11 -6.50 -21.96 34.64
N ALA A 12 -7.69 -22.55 34.83
CA ALA A 12 -8.75 -22.51 33.81
C ALA A 12 -9.23 -21.07 33.54
N ALA A 13 -9.38 -20.24 34.57
CA ALA A 13 -9.74 -18.84 34.42
C ALA A 13 -8.66 -18.06 33.65
N CYS A 14 -7.38 -18.31 33.90
CA CYS A 14 -6.28 -17.70 33.14
C CYS A 14 -6.31 -18.10 31.66
N ILE A 15 -6.56 -19.37 31.34
CA ILE A 15 -6.69 -19.82 29.95
C ILE A 15 -7.85 -19.11 29.24
N VAL A 16 -9.01 -19.04 29.90
CA VAL A 16 -10.18 -18.36 29.31
C VAL A 16 -9.91 -16.87 29.10
N LEU A 17 -9.26 -16.19 30.05
CA LEU A 17 -8.86 -14.80 29.88
C LEU A 17 -7.86 -14.62 28.74
N MET A 18 -6.91 -15.54 28.59
CA MET A 18 -5.92 -15.50 27.51
C MET A 18 -6.57 -15.73 26.14
N LEU A 19 -7.46 -16.72 26.03
CA LEU A 19 -8.21 -17.00 24.80
C LEU A 19 -9.17 -15.87 24.43
N THR A 20 -9.80 -15.23 25.43
CA THR A 20 -10.69 -14.07 25.20
C THR A 20 -9.88 -12.85 24.78
N GLY A 21 -8.71 -12.62 25.40
CA GLY A 21 -7.78 -11.58 24.99
C GLY A 21 -7.28 -11.77 23.57
N ILE A 22 -6.90 -13.00 23.20
CA ILE A 22 -6.49 -13.34 21.83
C ILE A 22 -7.66 -13.17 20.85
N GLY A 23 -8.87 -13.62 21.21
CA GLY A 23 -10.06 -13.47 20.36
C GLY A 23 -10.42 -12.00 20.11
N VAL A 24 -10.40 -11.17 21.15
CA VAL A 24 -10.61 -9.71 21.02
C VAL A 24 -9.48 -9.08 20.22
N TYR A 25 -8.24 -9.52 20.40
CA TYR A 25 -7.08 -9.04 19.65
C TYR A 25 -7.14 -9.38 18.16
N LEU A 26 -7.63 -10.58 17.80
CA LEU A 26 -7.85 -10.99 16.41
C LEU A 26 -9.04 -10.27 15.75
N VAL A 27 -10.14 -10.06 16.49
CA VAL A 27 -11.34 -9.36 15.98
C VAL A 27 -11.13 -7.84 15.91
N ALA A 28 -10.27 -7.27 16.75
CA ALA A 28 -9.93 -5.84 16.75
C ALA A 28 -8.96 -5.44 15.63
N GLY A 29 -8.66 -6.32 14.66
CA GLY A 29 -7.88 -5.96 13.49
C GLY A 29 -6.50 -5.38 13.82
N HIS A 30 -5.89 -5.79 14.94
CA HIS A 30 -4.48 -5.50 15.17
C HIS A 30 -3.67 -6.39 14.23
N SER A 31 -3.48 -5.86 13.03
CA SER A 31 -2.77 -6.47 11.92
C SER A 31 -1.44 -7.04 12.43
N TRP A 32 -1.32 -8.37 12.38
CA TRP A 32 -0.06 -9.12 12.51
C TRP A 32 0.91 -8.83 11.34
N ASN A 33 0.74 -7.68 10.70
CA ASN A 33 1.26 -7.37 9.40
C ASN A 33 2.46 -6.42 9.45
N TYR A 34 2.60 -5.70 10.56
CA TYR A 34 3.61 -4.65 10.70
C TYR A 34 4.99 -5.16 11.14
N ALA A 35 5.06 -6.37 11.71
CA ALA A 35 6.30 -6.92 12.26
C ALA A 35 7.03 -7.92 11.34
N ALA A 36 6.35 -8.53 10.37
CA ALA A 36 6.96 -9.50 9.46
C ALA A 36 7.57 -8.84 8.19
N THR A 37 7.06 -7.68 7.77
CA THR A 37 7.43 -7.04 6.49
C THR A 37 8.83 -6.42 6.45
N ASN A 38 9.51 -6.25 7.58
CA ASN A 38 10.87 -5.68 7.62
C ASN A 38 12.01 -6.71 7.48
N ILE A 39 11.72 -8.01 7.39
CA ILE A 39 12.77 -9.05 7.30
C ILE A 39 12.92 -9.67 5.91
N ASP A 40 11.87 -9.72 5.08
CA ASP A 40 11.96 -10.46 3.81
C ASP A 40 12.59 -9.66 2.65
N ASP A 41 12.44 -8.34 2.67
CA ASP A 41 12.91 -7.44 1.60
C ASP A 41 14.46 -7.27 1.58
N ALA A 42 15.15 -7.80 2.59
CA ALA A 42 16.60 -7.75 2.74
C ALA A 42 17.34 -8.97 2.15
N THR A 43 16.64 -10.05 1.76
CA THR A 43 17.26 -11.37 1.52
C THR A 43 17.17 -11.98 0.12
N GLY A 44 16.54 -11.31 -0.85
CA GLY A 44 16.97 -11.46 -2.26
C GLY A 44 16.23 -12.45 -3.16
N GLU A 45 15.01 -12.86 -2.84
CA GLU A 45 14.13 -13.61 -3.75
C GLU A 45 12.70 -13.11 -3.56
N MET A 46 12.05 -12.68 -4.63
CA MET A 46 10.73 -12.05 -4.66
C MET A 46 9.78 -12.80 -5.60
N ASP A 47 10.00 -14.11 -5.79
CA ASP A 47 9.06 -14.94 -6.54
C ASP A 47 7.66 -14.86 -5.90
N ASP A 48 6.63 -14.85 -6.75
CA ASP A 48 5.22 -14.66 -6.42
C ASP A 48 4.82 -13.28 -5.85
N TYR A 49 5.77 -12.40 -5.53
CA TYR A 49 5.46 -11.02 -5.13
C TYR A 49 4.96 -10.20 -6.31
N LYS A 50 3.93 -9.38 -6.06
CA LYS A 50 3.44 -8.38 -7.02
C LYS A 50 3.98 -7.02 -6.63
N VAL A 51 4.64 -6.33 -7.55
CA VAL A 51 5.23 -5.01 -7.31
C VAL A 51 4.62 -3.99 -8.26
N ILE A 52 4.00 -2.96 -7.70
CA ILE A 52 3.47 -1.83 -8.45
C ILE A 52 4.49 -0.69 -8.38
N LEU A 53 5.01 -0.27 -9.53
CA LEU A 53 5.97 0.82 -9.67
C LEU A 53 5.32 2.03 -10.35
N PHE A 54 5.63 3.22 -9.84
CA PHE A 54 5.22 4.47 -10.45
C PHE A 54 6.23 5.59 -10.16
N GLU A 55 6.32 6.55 -11.08
CA GLU A 55 7.21 7.69 -10.94
C GLU A 55 6.66 8.72 -9.97
N GLY A 56 7.55 9.43 -9.29
CA GLY A 56 7.16 10.57 -8.49
C GLY A 56 6.78 11.76 -9.35
N THR A 57 5.60 12.33 -9.08
CA THR A 57 5.15 13.58 -9.70
C THR A 57 5.06 14.73 -8.70
N ALA A 58 5.35 14.49 -7.41
CA ALA A 58 5.28 15.55 -6.41
C ALA A 58 6.43 16.55 -6.62
N ILE A 59 6.11 17.84 -6.56
CA ILE A 59 7.12 18.89 -6.66
C ILE A 59 7.92 18.87 -5.34
N PRO A 60 9.27 18.76 -5.38
CA PRO A 60 10.08 18.73 -4.17
C PRO A 60 9.88 20.00 -3.35
N GLN A 61 9.45 19.85 -2.10
CA GLN A 61 9.31 20.96 -1.17
C GLN A 61 10.67 21.18 -0.48
N SER A 62 11.41 22.16 -1.00
CA SER A 62 12.76 22.57 -0.61
C SER A 62 13.88 21.65 -1.09
N SER A 63 14.71 22.21 -1.96
CA SER A 63 16.02 21.69 -2.34
C SER A 63 16.87 21.48 -1.09
N GLN A 64 17.18 20.23 -0.73
CA GLN A 64 18.37 19.98 0.07
C GLN A 64 19.58 20.27 -0.82
N VAL A 65 20.04 21.53 -0.76
CA VAL A 65 21.31 21.96 -1.32
C VAL A 65 22.38 21.49 -0.33
N ASP A 66 23.18 20.52 -0.74
CA ASP A 66 24.42 20.20 -0.06
C ASP A 66 25.44 21.32 -0.31
N ASP A 67 26.25 21.62 0.71
CA ASP A 67 27.21 22.74 0.80
C ASP A 67 28.37 22.69 -0.24
N LYS A 68 28.25 21.84 -1.27
CA LYS A 68 29.25 21.64 -2.34
C LYS A 68 28.68 21.70 -3.76
N GLY A 69 27.42 22.09 -3.96
CA GLY A 69 26.87 22.37 -5.29
C GLY A 69 26.86 21.19 -6.26
N ASN A 70 26.90 19.95 -5.76
CA ASN A 70 26.83 18.76 -6.59
C ASN A 70 25.46 18.10 -6.41
N ARG A 71 24.52 18.43 -7.30
CA ARG A 71 23.26 17.68 -7.44
C ARG A 71 23.56 16.24 -7.88
N LYS A 72 23.87 15.36 -6.94
CA LYS A 72 23.57 13.94 -7.06
C LYS A 72 22.27 13.66 -6.30
N ALA A 73 21.17 14.24 -6.79
CA ALA A 73 19.91 13.52 -6.71
C ALA A 73 20.16 12.22 -7.46
N ARG A 74 20.30 11.11 -6.75
CA ARG A 74 20.47 9.80 -7.38
C ARG A 74 19.11 9.46 -7.99
N THR A 75 18.85 9.99 -9.19
CA THR A 75 17.63 9.77 -9.94
C THR A 75 17.55 8.29 -10.23
N VAL A 76 16.62 7.62 -9.57
CA VAL A 76 16.29 6.23 -9.89
C VAL A 76 15.33 6.29 -11.06
N SER A 77 15.76 5.78 -12.21
CA SER A 77 14.84 5.65 -13.34
C SER A 77 13.85 4.52 -13.06
N LEU A 78 12.62 4.70 -13.51
CA LEU A 78 11.60 3.64 -13.45
C LEU A 78 12.10 2.36 -14.13
N ALA A 79 12.82 2.49 -15.26
CA ALA A 79 13.43 1.36 -15.95
C ALA A 79 14.42 0.58 -15.06
N ALA A 80 15.28 1.26 -14.31
CA ALA A 80 16.22 0.59 -13.41
C ALA A 80 15.49 -0.10 -12.25
N ALA A 81 14.42 0.51 -11.72
CA ALA A 81 13.60 -0.12 -10.69
C ALA A 81 12.91 -1.37 -11.24
N ILE A 82 12.30 -1.29 -12.43
CA ILE A 82 11.69 -2.45 -13.11
C ILE A 82 12.69 -3.59 -13.24
N CYS A 83 13.91 -3.31 -13.75
CA CYS A 83 14.94 -4.34 -13.87
C CYS A 83 15.27 -4.96 -12.52
N SER A 84 15.51 -4.14 -11.49
CA SER A 84 15.88 -4.63 -10.16
C SER A 84 14.82 -5.54 -9.53
N TYR A 85 13.54 -5.22 -9.67
CA TYR A 85 12.46 -6.06 -9.12
C TYR A 85 12.23 -7.33 -9.94
N ARG A 86 12.33 -7.24 -11.27
CA ARG A 86 12.20 -8.42 -12.14
C ARG A 86 13.37 -9.39 -12.00
N GLU A 87 14.58 -8.90 -11.82
CA GLU A 87 15.76 -9.74 -11.54
C GLU A 87 15.61 -10.52 -10.23
N LYS A 88 14.82 -10.00 -9.29
CA LYS A 88 14.46 -10.69 -8.05
C LYS A 88 13.28 -11.66 -8.19
N GLY A 89 12.70 -11.82 -9.38
CA GLY A 89 11.56 -12.73 -9.60
C GLY A 89 10.17 -12.11 -9.42
N ALA A 90 10.07 -10.80 -9.13
CA ALA A 90 8.78 -10.17 -8.89
C ALA A 90 7.99 -9.87 -10.17
N ASP A 91 6.67 -9.99 -10.09
CA ASP A 91 5.75 -9.53 -11.12
C ASP A 91 5.52 -8.03 -11.00
N VAL A 92 6.08 -7.30 -11.96
CA VAL A 92 6.04 -5.84 -11.94
C VAL A 92 4.88 -5.30 -12.77
N PHE A 93 3.99 -4.56 -12.10
CA PHE A 93 3.01 -3.64 -12.68
C PHE A 93 3.58 -2.23 -12.72
N VAL A 94 3.34 -1.50 -13.80
CA VAL A 94 3.82 -0.12 -13.96
C VAL A 94 2.61 0.79 -14.15
N LEU A 95 2.50 1.82 -13.32
CA LEU A 95 1.48 2.86 -13.46
C LEU A 95 2.11 4.15 -13.96
N ASP A 96 1.42 4.81 -14.88
CA ASP A 96 1.80 6.14 -15.36
C ASP A 96 1.18 7.20 -14.45
N SER A 97 1.80 7.45 -13.30
CA SER A 97 1.34 8.46 -12.35
C SER A 97 1.28 9.89 -12.93
N ALA A 98 1.95 10.15 -14.06
CA ALA A 98 1.87 11.43 -14.76
C ALA A 98 0.58 11.56 -15.58
N ASP A 99 0.11 10.47 -16.19
CA ASP A 99 -1.17 10.40 -16.90
C ASP A 99 -2.36 10.16 -15.96
N PHE A 100 -2.54 11.06 -14.99
CA PHE A 100 -3.65 10.98 -14.05
C PHE A 100 -5.02 10.96 -14.74
N ALA A 101 -5.22 11.81 -15.75
CA ALA A 101 -6.48 11.90 -16.49
C ALA A 101 -6.80 10.62 -17.27
N GLY A 102 -5.77 9.86 -17.70
CA GLY A 102 -5.96 8.55 -18.31
C GLY A 102 -6.69 7.55 -17.40
N TYR A 103 -6.61 7.72 -16.08
CA TYR A 103 -7.28 6.85 -15.10
C TYR A 103 -8.66 7.33 -14.66
N ASP A 104 -9.21 8.41 -15.25
CA ASP A 104 -10.56 8.90 -14.95
C ASP A 104 -11.62 7.81 -15.14
N HIS A 105 -11.35 6.91 -16.09
CA HIS A 105 -12.13 5.70 -16.29
C HIS A 105 -11.41 4.50 -15.67
N PRO A 106 -12.09 3.66 -14.86
CA PRO A 106 -11.46 2.50 -14.23
C PRO A 106 -10.83 1.54 -15.25
N GLN A 107 -9.53 1.34 -15.10
CA GLN A 107 -8.73 0.43 -15.92
C GLN A 107 -8.40 -0.83 -15.14
N VAL A 108 -8.22 -1.95 -15.85
CA VAL A 108 -7.79 -3.21 -15.24
C VAL A 108 -6.54 -3.67 -15.94
N PHE A 109 -5.48 -3.91 -15.17
CA PHE A 109 -4.24 -4.49 -15.65
C PHE A 109 -4.14 -5.91 -15.13
N GLU A 110 -3.78 -6.85 -16.00
CA GLU A 110 -3.65 -8.25 -15.66
C GLU A 110 -2.23 -8.71 -15.97
N ARG A 111 -1.60 -9.37 -15.00
CA ARG A 111 -0.34 -10.10 -15.19
C ARG A 111 -0.33 -11.35 -14.34
N ASP A 112 0.04 -12.46 -14.97
CA ASP A 112 0.13 -13.78 -14.33
C ASP A 112 -1.14 -14.16 -13.54
N GLY A 113 -2.31 -13.88 -14.13
CA GLY A 113 -3.61 -14.12 -13.50
C GLY A 113 -3.98 -13.15 -12.36
N TYR A 114 -3.07 -12.27 -11.95
CA TYR A 114 -3.32 -11.22 -10.96
C TYR A 114 -3.80 -9.94 -11.64
N ARG A 115 -4.94 -9.42 -11.19
CA ARG A 115 -5.67 -8.31 -11.82
C ARG A 115 -5.72 -7.11 -10.88
N ILE A 116 -5.14 -5.99 -11.27
CA ILE A 116 -5.21 -4.74 -10.53
C ILE A 116 -6.20 -3.78 -11.21
N GLY A 117 -7.12 -3.23 -10.44
CA GLY A 117 -8.01 -2.15 -10.85
C GLY A 117 -7.39 -0.80 -10.50
N VAL A 118 -7.35 0.14 -11.43
CA VAL A 118 -6.79 1.47 -11.20
C VAL A 118 -7.79 2.54 -11.64
N VAL A 119 -8.00 3.53 -10.79
CA VAL A 119 -8.85 4.70 -11.08
C VAL A 119 -8.23 5.97 -10.48
N SER A 120 -8.37 7.09 -11.17
CA SER A 120 -8.07 8.41 -10.60
C SER A 120 -9.31 9.04 -10.00
N ILE A 121 -9.14 9.69 -8.85
CA ILE A 121 -10.20 10.42 -8.15
C ILE A 121 -9.73 11.86 -7.96
N ASP A 122 -10.45 12.81 -8.54
CA ASP A 122 -10.18 14.25 -8.39
C ASP A 122 -11.20 14.94 -7.46
N GLY A 123 -10.92 16.19 -7.05
CA GLY A 123 -11.80 16.98 -6.19
C GLY A 123 -13.13 17.37 -6.83
N GLU A 124 -13.25 17.23 -8.16
CA GLU A 124 -14.51 17.40 -8.88
C GLU A 124 -15.41 16.15 -8.82
N ASP A 125 -14.87 15.00 -8.38
CA ASP A 125 -15.63 13.76 -8.29
C ASP A 125 -16.63 13.78 -7.13
N THR A 126 -17.88 13.47 -7.46
CA THR A 126 -18.91 13.26 -6.45
C THR A 126 -18.73 11.89 -5.79
N ALA A 127 -19.09 11.76 -4.51
CA ALA A 127 -19.06 10.47 -3.80
C ALA A 127 -19.78 9.33 -4.54
N LYS A 128 -20.84 9.65 -5.31
CA LYS A 128 -21.55 8.69 -6.16
C LYS A 128 -20.70 8.24 -7.36
N HIS A 129 -19.96 9.15 -7.99
CA HIS A 129 -19.05 8.82 -9.08
C HIS A 129 -17.91 7.92 -8.57
N ILE A 130 -17.31 8.31 -7.44
CA ILE A 130 -16.27 7.56 -6.73
C ILE A 130 -16.75 6.12 -6.48
N GLN A 131 -17.88 5.94 -5.78
CA GLN A 131 -18.41 4.60 -5.49
C GLN A 131 -18.73 3.81 -6.76
N SER A 132 -19.34 4.45 -7.78
CA SER A 132 -19.66 3.78 -9.04
C SER A 132 -18.41 3.27 -9.76
N SER A 133 -17.28 3.98 -9.67
CA SER A 133 -16.01 3.53 -10.21
C SER A 133 -15.48 2.28 -9.52
N PHE A 134 -15.59 2.20 -8.19
CA PHE A 134 -15.22 1.01 -7.43
C PHE A 134 -16.16 -0.17 -7.66
N ASP A 135 -17.47 0.07 -7.77
CA ASP A 135 -18.43 -0.98 -8.13
C ASP A 135 -18.13 -1.58 -9.52
N LYS A 136 -17.74 -0.72 -10.48
CA LYS A 136 -17.29 -1.17 -11.82
C LYS A 136 -16.01 -1.99 -11.77
N LEU A 137 -15.10 -1.72 -10.84
CA LEU A 137 -13.90 -2.54 -10.63
C LEU A 137 -14.25 -3.86 -9.93
N GLY A 138 -15.11 -3.83 -8.91
CA GLY A 138 -15.58 -5.02 -8.20
C GLY A 138 -16.27 -6.03 -9.12
N THR A 139 -17.13 -5.56 -10.03
CA THR A 139 -17.78 -6.43 -11.04
C THR A 139 -16.79 -7.06 -12.03
N ARG A 140 -15.58 -6.52 -12.15
CA ARG A 140 -14.54 -7.06 -13.03
C ARG A 140 -13.70 -8.14 -12.38
N GLN A 141 -13.89 -8.49 -11.10
CA GLN A 141 -13.06 -9.47 -10.37
C GLN A 141 -11.57 -9.08 -10.39
N VAL A 142 -11.27 -7.90 -9.86
CA VAL A 142 -9.89 -7.48 -9.59
C VAL A 142 -9.42 -8.08 -8.26
N ASN A 143 -8.13 -8.42 -8.16
CA ASN A 143 -7.48 -8.90 -6.94
C ASN A 143 -7.10 -7.76 -6.00
N ALA A 144 -6.77 -6.58 -6.56
CA ALA A 144 -6.48 -5.38 -5.78
C ALA A 144 -6.98 -4.13 -6.52
N THR A 145 -7.39 -3.14 -5.75
CA THR A 145 -7.93 -1.87 -6.23
C THR A 145 -7.06 -0.71 -5.77
N ILE A 146 -6.59 0.08 -6.72
CA ILE A 146 -5.69 1.21 -6.52
C ILE A 146 -6.40 2.49 -6.96
N ALA A 147 -6.45 3.46 -6.06
CA ALA A 147 -6.98 4.78 -6.35
C ALA A 147 -5.86 5.82 -6.32
N ILE A 148 -5.67 6.54 -7.43
CA ILE A 148 -4.80 7.71 -7.48
C ILE A 148 -5.68 8.91 -7.14
N ALA A 149 -5.49 9.52 -5.98
CA ALA A 149 -6.36 10.60 -5.51
C ALA A 149 -5.63 11.95 -5.53
N SER A 150 -6.31 13.02 -5.94
CA SER A 150 -5.78 14.38 -5.77
C SER A 150 -5.65 14.75 -4.29
N ASP A 151 -6.57 14.25 -3.46
CA ASP A 151 -6.52 14.27 -1.99
C ASP A 151 -7.13 12.98 -1.45
N ALA A 152 -6.38 12.23 -0.63
CA ALA A 152 -6.85 10.99 -0.01
C ALA A 152 -8.08 11.17 0.90
N ASP A 153 -8.32 12.39 1.39
CA ASP A 153 -9.47 12.69 2.25
C ASP A 153 -10.81 12.67 1.50
N LEU A 154 -10.80 12.78 0.17
CA LEU A 154 -11.99 12.61 -0.68
C LEU A 154 -12.61 11.21 -0.55
N MET A 155 -11.78 10.22 -0.22
CA MET A 155 -12.18 8.81 -0.14
C MET A 155 -12.42 8.32 1.29
N LYS A 156 -12.52 9.21 2.28
CA LYS A 156 -12.77 8.85 3.70
C LYS A 156 -14.02 7.98 3.94
N LYS A 157 -14.98 7.99 3.02
CA LYS A 157 -16.27 7.28 3.12
C LYS A 157 -16.45 6.22 2.03
N THR A 158 -15.38 5.89 1.32
CA THR A 158 -15.43 4.97 0.19
C THR A 158 -14.92 3.60 0.63
N GLU A 159 -15.66 2.55 0.29
CA GLU A 159 -15.29 1.16 0.56
C GLU A 159 -14.81 0.48 -0.72
N GLY A 160 -14.07 -0.62 -0.58
CA GLY A 160 -13.58 -1.40 -1.72
C GLY A 160 -12.32 -0.85 -2.39
N VAL A 161 -11.57 0.01 -1.69
CA VAL A 161 -10.25 0.48 -2.11
C VAL A 161 -9.18 -0.13 -1.21
N ASP A 162 -8.21 -0.81 -1.82
CA ASP A 162 -7.12 -1.45 -1.07
C ASP A 162 -5.94 -0.49 -0.88
N ILE A 163 -5.68 0.36 -1.89
CA ILE A 163 -4.49 1.22 -1.94
C ILE A 163 -4.87 2.61 -2.44
N ILE A 164 -4.42 3.65 -1.72
CA ILE A 164 -4.65 5.05 -2.07
C ILE A 164 -3.29 5.73 -2.30
N ILE A 165 -3.06 6.21 -3.52
CA ILE A 165 -1.92 7.05 -3.87
C ILE A 165 -2.35 8.51 -3.72
N ASP A 166 -1.89 9.16 -2.65
CA ASP A 166 -2.21 10.55 -2.30
C ASP A 166 -1.27 11.52 -3.01
N ARG A 167 -1.82 12.31 -3.94
CA ARG A 167 -1.07 13.36 -4.67
C ARG A 167 -0.97 14.67 -3.89
N SER A 168 -1.68 14.81 -2.78
CA SER A 168 -1.64 16.04 -2.00
C SER A 168 -0.27 16.24 -1.36
N SER A 169 0.20 17.50 -1.34
CA SER A 169 1.46 17.84 -0.68
C SER A 169 1.33 17.80 0.86
N SER A 170 0.12 17.92 1.39
CA SER A 170 -0.19 18.00 2.82
C SER A 170 -0.80 16.69 3.32
N GLY A 171 -0.10 15.96 4.18
CA GLY A 171 -0.60 14.69 4.72
C GLY A 171 0.51 13.84 5.31
N ALA A 172 0.13 12.96 6.25
CA ALA A 172 1.04 12.03 6.92
C ALA A 172 1.74 11.12 5.89
N VAL A 173 3.03 10.87 6.14
CA VAL A 173 3.92 10.02 5.34
C VAL A 173 3.38 8.59 5.30
N SER A 174 3.59 7.89 4.17
CA SER A 174 3.38 6.44 3.99
C SER A 174 3.49 5.68 5.30
N GLY A 175 2.39 5.09 5.75
CA GLY A 175 2.33 4.53 7.10
C GLY A 175 0.97 3.97 7.45
N GLY A 176 0.67 2.79 6.92
CA GLY A 176 -0.39 1.91 7.41
C GLY A 176 -1.82 2.25 6.94
N PRO A 177 -2.77 1.35 7.24
CA PRO A 177 -4.16 1.51 6.87
C PRO A 177 -4.75 2.78 7.48
N SER A 178 -5.48 3.56 6.68
CA SER A 178 -6.30 4.65 7.17
C SER A 178 -7.76 4.20 7.31
N ALA A 179 -8.66 5.11 7.69
CA ALA A 179 -10.09 4.79 7.84
C ALA A 179 -10.60 3.96 6.65
N HIS A 180 -11.25 2.82 6.95
CA HIS A 180 -11.66 1.74 6.03
C HIS A 180 -10.56 0.80 5.49
N ASP A 181 -9.43 0.67 6.21
CA ASP A 181 -8.38 -0.34 6.00
C ASP A 181 -7.53 -0.19 4.71
N ALA A 182 -7.76 0.89 3.94
CA ALA A 182 -6.99 1.17 2.73
C ALA A 182 -5.56 1.64 3.05
N TYR A 183 -4.58 1.05 2.37
CA TYR A 183 -3.17 1.39 2.50
C TYR A 183 -2.84 2.71 1.80
N ARG A 184 -2.40 3.73 2.55
CA ARG A 184 -2.07 5.04 1.99
C ARG A 184 -0.60 5.16 1.60
N VAL A 185 -0.36 5.66 0.39
CA VAL A 185 0.96 5.91 -0.18
C VAL A 185 1.04 7.35 -0.65
N LYS A 186 2.05 8.09 -0.19
CA LYS A 186 2.24 9.46 -0.66
C LYS A 186 2.92 9.47 -2.02
N MET A 187 2.45 10.31 -2.94
CA MET A 187 3.08 10.50 -4.24
C MET A 187 4.53 10.98 -4.02
N PRO A 188 5.54 10.25 -4.52
CA PRO A 188 6.92 10.61 -4.28
C PRO A 188 7.35 11.78 -5.17
N GLU A 189 8.51 12.35 -4.87
CA GLU A 189 9.03 13.53 -5.57
C GLU A 189 9.53 13.19 -6.98
N VAL A 190 9.46 14.17 -7.89
CA VAL A 190 10.03 14.06 -9.24
C VAL A 190 11.48 13.60 -9.17
N GLY A 191 11.80 12.55 -9.95
CA GLY A 191 13.12 11.92 -9.98
C GLY A 191 13.30 10.77 -8.99
N THR A 192 12.25 10.37 -8.27
CA THR A 192 12.20 9.16 -7.44
C THR A 192 11.10 8.22 -7.93
N VAL A 193 11.18 6.95 -7.53
CA VAL A 193 10.19 5.92 -7.88
C VAL A 193 9.57 5.39 -6.59
N ALA A 194 8.27 5.25 -6.54
CA ALA A 194 7.62 4.47 -5.49
C ALA A 194 7.45 3.02 -5.94
N ALA A 195 7.64 2.11 -4.98
CA ALA A 195 7.34 0.71 -5.13
C ALA A 195 6.36 0.29 -4.04
N ILE A 196 5.22 -0.22 -4.47
CA ILE A 196 4.25 -0.88 -3.61
C ILE A 196 4.42 -2.37 -3.84
N VAL A 197 4.75 -3.10 -2.80
CA VAL A 197 5.00 -4.54 -2.80
C VAL A 197 3.82 -5.21 -2.13
N ILE A 198 3.21 -6.17 -2.83
CA ILE A 198 2.14 -7.03 -2.33
C ILE A 198 2.73 -8.43 -2.22
N SER A 199 2.72 -8.98 -1.01
CA SER A 199 3.21 -10.34 -0.77
C SER A 199 2.19 -11.40 -1.22
N PRO A 200 2.60 -12.68 -1.35
CA PRO A 200 1.68 -13.78 -1.62
C PRO A 200 0.57 -13.94 -0.56
N SER A 201 0.81 -13.43 0.65
CA SER A 201 -0.17 -13.39 1.75
C SER A 201 -1.05 -12.12 1.72
N GLU A 202 -1.09 -11.40 0.59
CA GLU A 202 -1.85 -10.17 0.36
C GLU A 202 -1.49 -9.00 1.30
N VAL A 203 -0.25 -9.01 1.80
CA VAL A 203 0.29 -7.94 2.64
C VAL A 203 0.82 -6.81 1.76
N VAL A 204 0.28 -5.60 1.94
CA VAL A 204 0.73 -4.41 1.21
C VAL A 204 1.81 -3.65 1.99
N SER A 205 2.90 -3.33 1.31
CA SER A 205 3.99 -2.47 1.79
C SER A 205 4.33 -1.42 0.73
N ALA A 206 4.63 -0.18 1.10
CA ALA A 206 5.12 0.83 0.16
C ALA A 206 6.43 1.45 0.61
N ARG A 207 7.33 1.64 -0.36
CA ARG A 207 8.62 2.31 -0.16
C ARG A 207 8.95 3.24 -1.31
N THR A 208 9.59 4.37 -0.99
CA THR A 208 10.19 5.25 -2.00
C THR A 208 11.61 4.77 -2.29
N VAL A 209 11.84 4.33 -3.53
CA VAL A 209 13.15 3.91 -4.02
C VAL A 209 13.96 5.15 -4.38
N ARG A 210 14.90 5.50 -3.50
CA ARG A 210 15.88 6.58 -3.72
C ARG A 210 17.24 6.05 -4.15
N SER A 211 17.38 4.73 -4.18
CA SER A 211 18.64 4.03 -4.30
C SER A 211 18.39 2.55 -4.67
N LEU A 212 18.88 2.11 -5.82
CA LEU A 212 18.98 0.70 -6.24
C LEU A 212 20.36 0.11 -5.94
#